data_AF-A0A1Y3B1U2-F1
#
_entry.id   AF-A0A1Y3B1U2-F1
#
_cell.length_a   1.000
_cell.length_b   1.000
_cell.length_c   1.000
_cell.angle_alpha   90.00
_cell.angle_beta   90.00
_cell.angle_gamma   90.00
#
_symmetry.space_group_name_H-M   'P 1'
#
loop_
_entity.id
_entity.type
_entity.pdbx_description
1 polymer ?
#
loop_
_entity_poly.entity_id
_entity_poly.type
_entity_poly.pdbx_seq_one_letter_code
_entity_poly.pdbx_strand_id
1 'polypeptide(L)'
;MKPDELSVLEGLVIPGCQNCDSDTVLKAIGIIGAIIMPHNLYLHSALVKTRRIDRQKKEEVKDANRYVFIESAIALGTSLLINIAITAVFAQGLNGKNNSQVYKICQNSTVPDKVFPNTNTQVEIDIYKAGIFL
;
A
#
# COMPACT_ATOMS: atom_id res chain seq x y z
N MET A 1 -16.53 6.83 4.75
CA MET A 1 -16.69 5.44 4.29
C MET A 1 -15.94 4.57 5.28
N LYS A 2 -16.56 3.57 5.91
CA LYS A 2 -15.89 2.66 6.84
C LYS A 2 -15.76 1.29 6.18
N PRO A 3 -14.54 0.78 5.92
CA PRO A 3 -14.35 -0.58 5.42
C PRO A 3 -14.69 -1.61 6.51
N ASP A 4 -15.06 -2.83 6.11
CA ASP A 4 -15.26 -3.93 7.04
C ASP A 4 -13.91 -4.45 7.55
N GLU A 5 -13.67 -4.32 8.86
CA GLU A 5 -12.36 -4.56 9.48
C GLU A 5 -11.98 -6.05 9.45
N LEU A 6 -12.99 -6.93 9.52
CA LEU A 6 -12.78 -8.38 9.55
C LEU A 6 -12.33 -8.92 8.19
N SER A 7 -12.96 -8.46 7.10
CA SER A 7 -12.60 -8.88 5.73
C SER A 7 -11.21 -8.41 5.32
N VAL A 8 -10.81 -7.22 5.77
CA VAL A 8 -9.45 -6.69 5.53
C VAL A 8 -8.40 -7.53 6.24
N LEU A 9 -8.68 -7.95 7.48
CA LEU A 9 -7.76 -8.80 8.25
C LEU A 9 -7.65 -10.22 7.65
N GLU A 10 -8.76 -10.80 7.22
CA GLU A 10 -8.77 -12.13 6.58
C GLU A 10 -7.97 -12.12 5.27
N GLY A 11 -8.16 -11.09 4.43
CA GLY A 11 -7.41 -10.91 3.19
C GLY A 11 -5.91 -10.62 3.40
N LEU A 12 -5.53 -10.08 4.56
CA LEU A 12 -4.12 -9.86 4.92
C LEU A 12 -3.40 -11.15 5.32
N VAL A 13 -4.10 -12.06 6.01
CA VAL A 13 -3.54 -13.32 6.52
C VAL A 13 -3.50 -14.40 5.42
N ILE A 14 -4.49 -14.42 4.53
CA ILE A 14 -4.60 -15.41 3.47
C ILE A 14 -4.72 -14.68 2.12
N PRO A 15 -3.60 -14.38 1.45
CA PRO A 15 -3.64 -13.82 0.11
C PRO A 15 -4.14 -14.90 -0.86
N GLY A 16 -5.39 -14.77 -1.30
CA GLY A 16 -6.04 -15.70 -2.21
C GLY A 16 -6.83 -14.97 -3.28
N CYS A 17 -6.84 -15.52 -4.49
CA CYS A 17 -7.62 -15.00 -5.59
C CYS A 17 -8.26 -16.17 -6.34
N GLN A 18 -9.60 -16.16 -6.46
CA GLN A 18 -10.33 -17.13 -7.25
C GLN A 18 -10.51 -16.55 -8.66
N ASN A 19 -9.87 -17.16 -9.67
CA ASN A 19 -9.84 -16.72 -11.08
C ASN A 19 -9.11 -15.38 -11.35
N CYS A 20 -7.86 -15.25 -10.90
CA CYS A 20 -7.05 -14.06 -11.22
C CYS A 20 -6.65 -14.01 -12.69
N ASP A 21 -7.00 -12.92 -13.35
CA ASP A 21 -6.46 -12.54 -14.65
C ASP A 21 -5.08 -11.88 -14.50
N SER A 22 -4.29 -11.88 -15.59
CA SER A 22 -2.91 -11.36 -15.60
C SER A 22 -2.85 -9.87 -15.20
N ASP A 23 -3.87 -9.09 -15.54
CA ASP A 23 -3.98 -7.67 -15.17
C ASP A 23 -4.12 -7.47 -13.65
N THR A 24 -4.86 -8.36 -12.97
CA THR A 24 -5.05 -8.29 -11.51
C THR A 24 -3.75 -8.60 -10.77
N VAL A 25 -3.00 -9.59 -11.26
CA VAL A 25 -1.68 -9.95 -10.72
C VAL A 25 -0.68 -8.81 -10.95
N LEU A 26 -0.69 -8.18 -12.12
CA LEU A 26 0.19 -7.04 -12.42
C LEU A 26 -0.07 -5.86 -11.48
N LYS A 27 -1.35 -5.53 -11.21
CA LYS A 27 -1.73 -4.49 -10.24
C LYS A 27 -1.28 -4.84 -8.82
N ALA A 28 -1.43 -6.10 -8.40
CA ALA A 28 -0.97 -6.56 -7.09
C ALA A 28 0.56 -6.42 -6.94
N ILE A 29 1.32 -6.81 -7.96
CA ILE A 29 2.78 -6.63 -7.99
C ILE A 29 3.15 -5.14 -7.96
N GLY A 30 2.41 -4.29 -8.68
CA GLY A 30 2.58 -2.83 -8.64
C GLY A 30 2.39 -2.24 -7.24
N ILE A 31 1.37 -2.70 -6.51
CA ILE A 31 1.13 -2.29 -5.11
C ILE A 31 2.28 -2.77 -4.22
N ILE A 32 2.73 -4.02 -4.35
CA ILE A 32 3.87 -4.56 -3.59
C ILE A 32 5.14 -3.76 -3.88
N GLY A 33 5.40 -3.42 -5.15
CA GLY A 33 6.56 -2.62 -5.55
C GLY A 33 6.52 -1.18 -5.05
N ALA A 34 5.32 -0.60 -4.89
CA ALA A 34 5.13 0.70 -4.27
C ALA A 34 5.36 0.67 -2.74
N ILE A 35 4.98 -0.42 -2.08
CA ILE A 35 5.19 -0.63 -0.63
C ILE A 35 6.66 -0.89 -0.31
N ILE A 36 7.32 -1.73 -1.11
CA ILE A 36 8.71 -2.11 -0.93
C ILE A 36 9.59 -1.24 -1.84
N MET A 37 9.95 -0.06 -1.36
CA MET A 37 10.91 0.79 -2.08
C MET A 37 12.35 0.26 -1.91
N PRO A 38 12.98 -0.27 -2.98
CA PRO A 38 14.28 -0.95 -2.86
C PRO A 38 15.38 0.00 -2.40
N HIS A 39 15.33 1.28 -2.79
CA HIS A 39 16.35 2.27 -2.41
C HIS A 39 16.40 2.51 -0.90
N ASN A 40 15.26 2.46 -0.20
CA ASN A 40 15.23 2.60 1.26
C ASN A 40 15.90 1.42 1.95
N LEU A 41 15.82 0.22 1.40
CA LEU A 41 16.51 -0.96 1.91
C LEU A 41 18.04 -0.80 1.81
N TYR A 42 18.53 -0.30 0.67
CA TYR A 42 19.96 -0.07 0.45
C TYR A 42 20.51 1.07 1.31
N LEU A 43 19.80 2.20 1.40
CA LEU A 43 20.21 3.34 2.20
C LEU A 43 20.20 3.02 3.70
N HIS A 44 19.18 2.34 4.18
CA HIS A 44 19.09 1.91 5.58
C HIS A 44 20.16 0.86 5.91
N SER A 45 20.48 -0.05 4.98
CA SER A 45 21.58 -1.01 5.15
C SER A 45 22.95 -0.33 5.22
N ALA A 46 23.15 0.75 4.45
CA ALA A 46 24.38 1.54 4.47
C ALA A 46 24.51 2.35 5.77
N LEU A 47 23.45 3.01 6.22
CA LEU A 47 23.42 3.78 7.48
C LEU A 47 23.66 2.93 8.73
N VAL A 48 23.15 1.69 8.75
CA VAL A 48 23.41 0.75 9.85
C VAL A 48 24.88 0.31 9.86
N LYS A 49 25.52 0.23 8.68
CA LYS A 49 26.91 -0.20 8.52
C LYS A 49 27.94 0.91 8.81
N THR A 50 27.56 2.18 8.73
CA THR A 50 28.43 3.33 9.06
C THR A 50 28.51 3.63 10.56
N ARG A 51 27.62 3.07 11.39
CA ARG A 51 27.69 3.21 12.85
C ARG A 51 28.99 2.54 13.34
N ARG A 52 29.85 3.30 14.04
CA ARG A 52 31.10 2.78 14.64
C ARG A 52 30.73 1.79 15.76
N ILE A 53 30.60 0.53 15.40
CA ILE A 53 30.38 -0.58 16.33
C ILE A 53 31.71 -1.31 16.45
N ASP A 54 32.18 -1.55 17.68
CA ASP A 54 33.36 -2.36 17.92
C ASP A 54 33.03 -3.83 17.58
N ARG A 55 33.43 -4.27 16.38
CA ARG A 55 33.15 -5.61 15.87
C ARG A 55 33.90 -6.72 16.61
N GLN A 56 34.78 -6.38 17.56
CA GLN A 56 35.53 -7.34 18.35
C GLN A 56 34.70 -7.96 19.49
N LYS A 57 33.65 -7.28 19.97
CA LYS A 57 32.71 -7.83 20.97
C LYS A 57 31.41 -8.30 20.32
N LYS A 58 31.26 -9.62 20.21
CA LYS A 58 30.07 -10.25 19.61
C LYS A 58 28.75 -9.91 20.33
N GLU A 59 28.78 -9.65 21.64
CA GLU A 59 27.57 -9.28 22.39
C GLU A 59 27.05 -7.88 22.00
N GLU A 60 27.94 -6.89 21.88
CA GLU A 60 27.55 -5.53 21.50
C GLU A 60 26.98 -5.46 20.06
N VAL A 61 27.49 -6.29 19.16
CA VAL A 61 26.96 -6.42 17.78
C VAL A 61 25.56 -7.04 17.77
N LYS A 62 25.30 -8.04 18.63
CA LYS A 62 24.01 -8.72 18.71
C LYS A 62 22.92 -7.78 19.24
N ASP A 63 23.23 -7.02 20.27
CA ASP A 63 22.30 -6.03 20.84
C ASP A 63 22.04 -4.89 19.84
N ALA A 64 23.08 -4.36 19.18
CA ALA A 64 22.94 -3.35 18.15
C ALA A 64 22.01 -3.82 17.00
N ASN A 65 22.17 -5.05 16.52
CA ASN A 65 21.29 -5.62 15.50
C ASN A 65 19.84 -5.77 15.98
N ARG A 66 19.62 -6.11 17.25
CA ARG A 66 18.27 -6.27 17.81
C ARG A 66 17.53 -4.93 17.86
N TYR A 67 18.20 -3.85 18.29
CA TYR A 67 17.61 -2.52 18.31
C TYR A 67 17.30 -2.01 16.90
N VAL A 68 18.22 -2.19 15.96
CA VAL A 68 18.00 -1.83 14.56
C VAL A 68 16.85 -2.62 13.94
N PHE A 69 16.75 -3.91 14.24
CA PHE A 69 15.65 -4.73 13.74
C PHE A 69 14.29 -4.22 14.26
N ILE A 70 14.19 -3.87 15.54
CA ILE A 70 12.96 -3.32 16.12
C ILE A 70 12.62 -1.96 15.49
N GLU A 71 13.61 -1.08 15.34
CA GLU A 71 13.43 0.23 14.71
C GLU A 71 12.91 0.09 13.27
N SER A 72 13.53 -0.76 12.47
CA SER A 72 13.07 -1.07 11.11
C SER A 72 11.71 -1.74 11.08
N ALA A 73 11.42 -2.67 12.00
CA ALA A 73 10.14 -3.36 12.07
C ALA A 73 8.98 -2.40 12.39
N ILE A 74 9.17 -1.44 13.29
CA ILE A 74 8.17 -0.42 13.60
C ILE A 74 7.94 0.52 12.41
N ALA A 75 9.02 0.96 11.76
CA ALA A 75 8.92 1.83 10.59
C ALA A 75 8.19 1.14 9.42
N LEU A 76 8.56 -0.11 9.11
CA LEU A 76 7.92 -0.92 8.07
C LEU A 76 6.47 -1.27 8.44
N GLY A 77 6.20 -1.61 9.70
CA GLY A 77 4.86 -1.90 10.18
C GLY A 77 3.93 -0.69 10.06
N THR A 78 4.41 0.50 10.42
CA THR A 78 3.64 1.76 10.28
C THR A 78 3.36 2.07 8.81
N SER A 79 4.36 1.91 7.93
CA SER A 79 4.19 2.08 6.48
C SER A 79 3.17 1.09 5.92
N LEU A 80 3.24 -0.18 6.32
CA LEU A 80 2.29 -1.22 5.90
C LEU A 80 0.85 -0.87 6.31
N LEU A 81 0.64 -0.42 7.55
CA LEU A 81 -0.69 -0.03 8.05
C LEU A 81 -1.30 1.11 7.24
N ILE A 82 -0.51 2.15 6.92
CA ILE A 82 -0.96 3.28 6.10
C ILE A 82 -1.33 2.80 4.69
N ASN A 83 -0.49 1.97 4.08
CA ASN A 83 -0.74 1.43 2.73
C ASN A 83 -2.01 0.58 2.69
N ILE A 84 -2.23 -0.29 3.68
CA ILE A 84 -3.46 -1.10 3.80
C ILE A 84 -4.69 -0.20 3.97
N ALA A 85 -4.61 0.83 4.82
CA ALA A 85 -5.73 1.76 5.03
C ALA A 85 -6.13 2.48 3.74
N ILE A 86 -5.14 2.96 2.98
CA ILE A 86 -5.36 3.62 1.68
C ILE A 86 -5.99 2.63 0.69
N THR A 87 -5.44 1.42 0.56
CA THR A 87 -6.00 0.39 -0.33
C THR A 87 -7.42 -0.02 0.06
N ALA A 88 -7.74 -0.10 1.34
CA ALA A 88 -9.08 -0.42 1.83
C ALA A 88 -10.12 0.67 1.49
N VAL A 89 -9.78 1.95 1.69
CA VAL A 89 -10.64 3.08 1.31
C VAL A 89 -10.87 3.10 -0.20
N PHE A 90 -9.81 2.87 -0.98
CA PHE A 90 -9.89 2.79 -2.43
C PHE A 90 -10.79 1.65 -2.91
N ALA A 91 -10.59 0.44 -2.37
CA ALA A 91 -11.42 -0.72 -2.69
C ALA A 91 -12.89 -0.44 -2.37
N GLN A 92 -13.19 0.14 -1.21
CA GLN A 92 -14.57 0.49 -0.86
C GLN A 92 -15.18 1.58 -1.76
N GLY A 93 -14.37 2.54 -2.20
CA GLY A 93 -14.80 3.67 -3.01
C GLY A 93 -15.11 3.32 -4.47
N LEU A 94 -14.34 2.38 -5.05
CA LEU A 94 -14.34 2.13 -6.50
C LEU A 94 -14.71 0.70 -6.90
N ASN A 95 -14.62 -0.29 -6.00
CA ASN A 95 -14.94 -1.68 -6.35
C ASN A 95 -16.43 -1.84 -6.69
N GLY A 96 -16.71 -2.34 -7.90
CA GLY A 96 -18.07 -2.60 -8.39
C GLY A 96 -18.94 -1.35 -8.60
N LYS A 97 -18.37 -0.14 -8.61
CA LYS A 97 -19.11 1.11 -8.85
C LYS A 97 -19.13 1.49 -10.33
N ASN A 98 -20.21 2.14 -10.76
CA ASN A 98 -20.32 2.74 -12.08
C ASN A 98 -19.77 4.17 -12.09
N ASN A 99 -19.33 4.65 -13.24
CA ASN A 99 -18.71 5.98 -13.33
C ASN A 99 -19.68 7.09 -12.91
N SER A 100 -20.99 6.97 -13.20
CA SER A 100 -22.02 7.90 -12.71
C SER A 100 -22.11 7.97 -11.17
N GLN A 101 -21.89 6.85 -10.47
CA GLN A 101 -21.94 6.81 -9.01
C GLN A 101 -20.71 7.49 -8.40
N VAL A 102 -19.54 7.25 -8.97
CA VAL A 102 -18.28 7.90 -8.55
C VAL A 102 -18.30 9.39 -8.89
N TYR A 103 -18.81 9.76 -10.06
CA TYR A 103 -18.97 11.15 -10.48
C TYR A 103 -19.82 11.96 -9.49
N LYS A 104 -20.91 11.39 -8.96
CA LYS A 104 -21.73 12.03 -7.92
C LYS A 104 -21.00 12.24 -6.60
N ILE A 105 -20.07 11.34 -6.26
CA ILE A 105 -19.22 11.48 -5.06
C ILE A 105 -18.20 12.60 -5.27
N CYS A 106 -17.64 12.69 -6.47
CA CYS A 106 -16.58 13.65 -6.82
C CYS A 106 -17.09 15.03 -7.28
N GLN A 107 -18.40 15.23 -7.47
CA GLN A 107 -18.99 16.47 -8.03
C GLN A 107 -18.67 17.74 -7.22
N ASN A 108 -18.38 17.60 -5.92
CA ASN A 108 -18.01 18.71 -5.03
C ASN A 108 -16.51 18.69 -4.64
N SER A 109 -15.72 17.88 -5.35
CA SER A 109 -14.29 17.69 -5.09
C SER A 109 -13.46 18.28 -6.22
N THR A 110 -12.19 18.58 -5.96
CA THR A 110 -11.22 19.11 -6.94
C THR A 110 -10.72 18.05 -7.93
N VAL A 111 -11.57 17.09 -8.30
CA VAL A 111 -11.23 16.02 -9.22
C VAL A 111 -11.47 16.52 -10.65
N PRO A 112 -10.53 16.33 -11.59
CA PRO A 112 -10.74 16.78 -12.97
C PRO A 112 -11.92 16.06 -13.62
N ASP A 113 -12.84 16.82 -14.24
CA ASP A 113 -14.11 16.32 -14.82
C ASP A 113 -13.97 15.17 -15.84
N LYS A 114 -12.78 14.98 -16.42
CA LYS A 114 -12.51 13.96 -17.44
C LYS A 114 -12.09 12.60 -16.86
N VAL A 115 -11.78 12.51 -15.57
CA VAL A 115 -11.23 11.29 -14.95
C VAL A 115 -12.33 10.25 -14.70
N PHE A 116 -13.52 10.70 -14.27
CA PHE A 116 -14.70 9.86 -14.04
C PHE A 116 -15.87 10.38 -14.90
N PRO A 117 -16.05 9.90 -16.14
CA PRO A 117 -17.14 10.36 -17.00
C PRO A 117 -18.50 9.93 -16.43
N ASN A 118 -19.57 10.73 -16.58
CA ASN A 118 -20.90 10.36 -16.13
C ASN A 118 -21.56 9.31 -17.07
N THR A 119 -21.02 8.09 -17.08
CA THR A 119 -21.51 6.95 -17.86
C THR A 119 -21.96 5.81 -16.96
N ASN A 120 -22.85 4.96 -17.48
CA ASN A 120 -23.33 3.74 -16.80
C ASN A 120 -22.34 2.56 -16.91
N THR A 121 -21.17 2.78 -17.50
CA THR A 121 -20.11 1.78 -17.55
C THR A 121 -19.47 1.62 -16.17
N GLN A 122 -19.00 0.41 -15.88
CA GLN A 122 -18.19 0.17 -14.69
C GLN A 122 -16.93 1.04 -14.72
N VAL A 123 -16.49 1.46 -13.55
CA VAL A 123 -15.25 2.22 -13.43
C VAL A 123 -14.09 1.29 -13.75
N GLU A 124 -13.29 1.68 -14.73
CA GLU A 124 -12.01 1.04 -14.98
C GLU A 124 -11.04 1.47 -13.88
N ILE A 125 -10.63 0.50 -13.06
CA ILE A 125 -9.81 0.71 -11.89
C ILE A 125 -8.33 0.66 -12.29
N ASP A 126 -7.66 1.80 -12.17
CA ASP A 126 -6.23 1.98 -12.41
C ASP A 126 -5.58 2.78 -11.27
N ILE A 127 -4.29 2.57 -11.04
CA ILE A 127 -3.48 3.22 -10.01
C ILE A 127 -3.47 4.75 -10.14
N TYR A 128 -3.60 5.28 -11.36
CA TYR A 128 -3.72 6.73 -11.60
C TYR A 128 -5.05 7.28 -11.07
N LYS A 129 -6.17 6.64 -11.42
CA LYS A 129 -7.50 7.02 -10.94
C LYS A 129 -7.63 6.81 -9.43
N ALA A 130 -6.93 5.81 -8.89
CA ALA A 130 -6.80 5.60 -7.46
C ALA A 130 -6.18 6.79 -6.73
N GLY A 131 -5.07 7.33 -7.27
CA GLY A 131 -4.38 8.48 -6.69
C GLY A 131 -5.21 9.77 -6.74
N ILE A 132 -6.09 9.92 -7.73
CA ILE A 132 -6.96 11.10 -7.87
C ILE A 132 -8.21 11.01 -6.98
N PHE A 133 -8.64 9.80 -6.64
CA PHE A 133 -9.83 9.58 -5.81
C PHE A 133 -9.59 9.86 -4.32
N LEU A 134 -8.34 9.71 -3.86
CA LEU A 134 -7.90 9.99 -2.49
C LEU A 134 -7.73 11.49 -2.25
#